data_AF-A0A251U3B9-F1
#
_entry.id   AF-A0A251U3B9-F1
#
_cell.length_a   1.000
_cell.length_b   1.000
_cell.length_c   1.000
_cell.angle_alpha   90.00
_cell.angle_beta   90.00
_cell.angle_gamma   90.00
#
_symmetry.space_group_name_H-M   'P 1'
#
loop_
_entity.id
_entity.type
_entity.pdbx_description
1 polymer ?
#
loop_
_entity_poly.entity_id
_entity_poly.type
_entity_poly.pdbx_seq_one_letter_code
_entity_poly.pdbx_strand_id
1 'polypeptide(L)'
;MLTVEMGLKELACLKVEDGIVQALAQLRRMNLARQTMSDAKSSGDPKFMEAFELSPEESEDVLFKEAWLTYFWSRAKRLGIEVETAKACLEFWISRSAHSPTSHDAVDVEQGLMELRKMGIEHRLWEASRQGS
;
A
#
# COMPACT_ATOMS: atom_id res chain seq x y z
N MET A 1 13.34 -17.44 17.28
CA MET A 1 11.90 -17.15 17.16
C MET A 1 11.32 -16.43 18.39
N LEU A 2 11.66 -16.81 19.63
CA LEU A 2 11.15 -16.17 20.87
C LEU A 2 11.31 -14.64 20.97
N THR A 3 12.41 -14.07 20.49
CA THR A 3 12.68 -12.63 20.57
C THR A 3 11.72 -11.79 19.72
N VAL A 4 11.29 -12.31 18.57
CA VAL A 4 10.34 -11.64 17.68
C VAL A 4 8.94 -11.67 18.29
N GLU A 5 8.52 -12.79 18.86
CA GLU A 5 7.23 -12.89 19.55
C GLU A 5 7.15 -12.02 20.81
N MET A 6 8.24 -11.92 21.58
CA MET A 6 8.31 -11.01 22.72
C MET A 6 8.21 -9.55 22.26
N GLY A 7 8.95 -9.16 21.22
CA GLY A 7 8.86 -7.82 20.64
C GLY A 7 7.46 -7.47 20.14
N LEU A 8 6.79 -8.40 19.44
CA LEU A 8 5.41 -8.19 18.98
C LEU A 8 4.41 -8.06 20.13
N LYS A 9 4.53 -8.89 21.16
CA LYS A 9 3.69 -8.80 22.37
C LYS A 9 3.91 -7.50 23.13
N GLU A 10 5.14 -7.02 23.20
CA GLU A 10 5.48 -5.76 23.88
C GLU A 10 4.93 -4.55 23.12
N LEU A 11 5.07 -4.52 21.78
CA LEU A 11 4.45 -3.49 20.93
C LEU A 11 2.93 -3.46 21.07
N ALA A 12 2.28 -4.63 21.12
CA ALA A 12 0.84 -4.75 21.33
C ALA A 12 0.43 -4.28 22.74
N CYS A 13 1.19 -4.63 23.78
CA CYS A 13 0.94 -4.19 25.16
C CYS A 13 1.06 -2.67 25.30
N LEU A 14 2.05 -2.08 24.63
CA LEU A 14 2.31 -0.64 24.63
C LEU A 14 1.37 0.15 23.71
N LYS A 15 0.43 -0.52 23.01
CA LYS A 15 -0.52 0.10 22.07
C LYS A 15 0.16 1.04 21.08
N VAL A 16 1.33 0.65 20.58
CA VAL A 16 2.11 1.46 19.63
C VAL A 16 1.30 1.75 18.37
N GLU A 17 0.43 0.83 17.96
CA GLU A 17 -0.51 1.02 16.84
C GLU A 17 -1.43 2.24 17.03
N ASP A 18 -2.07 2.38 18.19
CA ASP A 18 -2.95 3.52 18.50
C ASP A 18 -2.18 4.85 18.44
N GLY A 19 -0.96 4.87 18.97
CA GLY A 19 -0.07 6.03 18.94
C GLY A 19 0.35 6.41 17.51
N ILE A 20 0.66 5.41 16.68
CA ILE A 20 1.00 5.62 15.26
C ILE A 20 -0.21 6.15 14.50
N VAL A 21 -1.39 5.53 14.67
CA VAL A 21 -2.64 5.98 14.03
C VAL A 21 -2.94 7.43 14.39
N GLN A 22 -2.77 7.80 15.67
CA GLN A 22 -2.98 9.17 16.12
C GLN A 22 -1.95 10.13 15.51
N ALA A 23 -0.66 9.78 15.50
CA ALA A 23 0.40 10.59 14.91
C ALA A 23 0.20 10.79 13.39
N LEU A 24 -0.16 9.73 12.66
CA LEU A 24 -0.46 9.80 11.23
C LEU A 24 -1.71 10.64 10.96
N ALA A 25 -2.74 10.54 11.80
CA ALA A 25 -3.91 11.41 11.70
C ALA A 25 -3.57 12.89 11.94
N GLN A 26 -2.62 13.19 12.84
CA GLN A 26 -2.11 14.56 13.02
C GLN A 26 -1.31 15.03 11.81
N LEU A 27 -0.42 14.18 11.27
CA LEU A 27 0.35 14.49 10.08
C LEU A 27 -0.54 14.77 8.86
N ARG A 28 -1.57 13.94 8.64
CA ARG A 28 -2.58 14.15 7.57
C ARG A 28 -3.31 15.49 7.72
N ARG A 29 -3.71 15.86 8.95
CA ARG A 29 -4.33 17.18 9.21
C ARG A 29 -3.37 18.33 8.91
N MET A 30 -2.11 18.18 9.29
CA MET A 30 -1.09 19.20 9.03
C MET A 30 -0.79 19.36 7.54
N ASN A 31 -0.74 18.26 6.79
CA ASN A 31 -0.56 18.30 5.34
C ASN A 31 -1.76 18.95 4.64
N LEU A 32 -2.99 18.64 5.05
CA LEU A 32 -4.19 19.28 4.54
C LEU A 32 -4.21 20.80 4.83
N ALA A 33 -3.82 21.21 6.04
CA ALA A 33 -3.71 22.62 6.40
C ALA A 33 -2.60 23.37 5.62
N ARG A 34 -1.54 22.67 5.20
CA ARG A 34 -0.50 23.25 4.33
C ARG A 34 -0.99 23.41 2.89
N GLN A 35 -1.78 22.46 2.38
CA GLN A 35 -2.41 22.54 1.06
C GLN A 35 -3.38 23.73 0.98
N THR A 36 -4.24 23.93 1.99
CA THR A 36 -5.18 25.07 2.00
C THR A 36 -4.50 26.43 2.06
N MET A 37 -3.31 26.54 2.65
CA MET A 37 -2.52 27.78 2.62
C MET A 37 -1.78 28.01 1.30
N SER A 38 -1.51 26.94 0.54
CA SER A 38 -0.91 27.02 -0.81
C SER A 38 -1.94 27.45 -1.86
N ASP A 39 -3.18 26.97 -1.75
CA ASP A 39 -4.27 27.26 -2.70
C ASP A 39 -4.85 28.69 -2.58
N ALA A 40 -4.52 29.43 -1.51
CA ALA A 40 -4.96 30.82 -1.34
C ALA A 40 -4.21 31.84 -2.24
N LYS A 41 -3.35 31.38 -3.17
CA LYS A 41 -2.55 32.23 -4.07
C LYS A 41 -2.62 31.90 -5.57
N SER A 42 -3.52 31.05 -6.04
CA SER A 42 -3.74 30.88 -7.49
C SER A 42 -5.00 31.64 -7.94
N SER A 43 -4.81 32.90 -8.30
CA SER A 43 -5.80 33.67 -9.03
C SER A 43 -5.86 33.18 -10.47
N GLY A 44 -7.00 32.58 -10.83
CA GLY A 44 -7.62 32.60 -12.16
C GLY A 44 -6.82 32.10 -13.36
N ASP A 45 -7.11 30.86 -13.79
CA ASP A 45 -7.28 30.52 -15.21
C ASP A 45 -8.06 29.19 -15.35
N PRO A 46 -9.07 29.08 -16.24
CA PRO A 46 -9.81 27.84 -16.45
C PRO A 46 -9.10 27.01 -17.51
N LYS A 47 -8.13 26.17 -17.10
CA LYS A 47 -7.56 25.15 -18.00
C LYS A 47 -8.10 23.78 -17.63
N PHE A 48 -9.03 23.33 -18.48
CA PHE A 48 -9.52 21.97 -18.59
C PHE A 48 -8.39 20.94 -18.54
N MET A 49 -8.63 19.85 -17.79
CA MET A 49 -7.86 18.60 -17.77
C MET A 49 -6.37 18.74 -17.42
N GLU A 50 -6.08 19.15 -16.19
CA GLU A 50 -4.89 18.66 -15.52
C GLU A 50 -5.15 17.18 -15.23
N ALA A 51 -4.58 16.28 -16.04
CA ALA A 51 -4.35 14.93 -15.56
C ALA A 51 -3.63 15.11 -14.23
N PHE A 52 -4.25 14.64 -13.13
CA PHE A 52 -3.69 14.74 -11.79
C PHE A 52 -2.31 14.08 -11.82
N GLU A 53 -1.27 14.87 -12.08
CA GLU A 53 0.11 14.40 -12.03
C GLU A 53 0.36 14.09 -10.55
N LEU A 54 0.74 12.84 -10.29
CA LEU A 54 1.05 12.42 -8.94
C LEU A 54 2.24 13.24 -8.44
N SER A 55 2.15 13.72 -7.21
CA SER A 55 3.33 14.27 -6.53
C SER A 55 4.44 13.20 -6.45
N PRO A 56 5.71 13.60 -6.26
CA PRO A 56 6.80 12.64 -6.06
C PRO A 56 6.51 11.67 -4.92
N GLU A 57 5.94 12.16 -3.81
CA GLU A 57 5.58 11.35 -2.65
C GLU A 57 4.47 10.34 -2.97
N GLU A 58 3.42 10.76 -3.70
CA GLU A 58 2.36 9.85 -4.14
C GLU A 58 2.89 8.81 -5.12
N SER A 59 3.76 9.22 -6.05
CA SER A 59 4.40 8.32 -7.02
C SER A 59 5.22 7.23 -6.32
N GLU A 60 6.01 7.61 -5.32
CA GLU A 60 6.75 6.65 -4.49
C GLU A 60 5.83 5.70 -3.72
N ASP A 61 4.73 6.20 -3.17
CA ASP A 61 3.74 5.38 -2.46
C ASP A 61 3.04 4.38 -3.40
N VAL A 62 2.69 4.79 -4.63
CA VAL A 62 2.15 3.87 -5.65
C VAL A 62 3.16 2.78 -5.97
N LEU A 63 4.40 3.14 -6.31
CA LEU A 63 5.46 2.17 -6.65
C LEU A 63 5.72 1.20 -5.50
N PHE A 64 5.72 1.69 -4.26
CA PHE A 64 5.86 0.85 -3.08
C PHE A 64 4.71 -0.17 -2.98
N LYS A 65 3.47 0.27 -3.17
CA LYS A 65 2.29 -0.62 -3.13
C LYS A 65 2.29 -1.63 -4.27
N GLU A 66 2.69 -1.25 -5.48
CA GLU A 66 2.87 -2.18 -6.60
C GLU A 66 3.90 -3.26 -6.30
N ALA A 67 5.06 -2.86 -5.76
CA ALA A 67 6.10 -3.80 -5.34
C ALA A 67 5.58 -4.74 -4.24
N TRP A 68 4.79 -4.21 -3.32
CA TRP A 68 4.21 -4.98 -2.22
C TRP A 68 3.19 -6.02 -2.70
N LEU A 69 2.29 -5.62 -3.61
CA LEU A 69 1.34 -6.51 -4.27
C LEU A 69 2.07 -7.60 -5.06
N THR A 70 3.07 -7.22 -5.86
CA THR A 70 3.92 -8.15 -6.61
C THR A 70 4.57 -9.19 -5.70
N TYR A 71 5.12 -8.76 -4.56
CA TYR A 71 5.74 -9.63 -3.58
C TYR A 71 4.74 -10.63 -2.98
N PHE A 72 3.57 -10.15 -2.53
CA PHE A 72 2.57 -11.00 -1.90
C PHE A 72 2.02 -12.03 -2.87
N TRP A 73 1.68 -11.63 -4.10
CA TRP A 73 1.21 -12.56 -5.13
C TRP A 73 2.28 -13.57 -5.56
N SER A 74 3.54 -13.13 -5.68
CA SER A 74 4.67 -14.05 -5.89
C SER A 74 4.80 -15.10 -4.78
N ARG A 75 4.61 -14.69 -3.53
CA ARG A 75 4.70 -15.58 -2.37
C ARG A 75 3.50 -16.52 -2.30
N ALA A 76 2.30 -16.03 -2.58
CA ALA A 76 1.07 -16.82 -2.65
C ALA A 76 1.20 -17.93 -3.71
N LYS A 77 1.65 -17.56 -4.93
CA LYS A 77 1.94 -18.50 -6.00
C LYS A 77 2.94 -19.59 -5.58
N ARG A 78 4.04 -19.21 -4.92
CA ARG A 78 5.09 -20.15 -4.47
C ARG A 78 4.60 -21.13 -3.42
N LEU A 79 3.71 -20.68 -2.53
CA LEU A 79 3.14 -21.49 -1.45
C LEU A 79 1.84 -22.21 -1.84
N GLY A 80 1.44 -22.16 -3.11
CA GLY A 80 0.24 -22.86 -3.59
C GLY A 80 -1.09 -22.21 -3.18
N ILE A 81 -1.07 -20.95 -2.74
CA ILE A 81 -2.26 -20.22 -2.28
C ILE A 81 -2.87 -19.47 -3.47
N GLU A 82 -4.13 -19.77 -3.81
CA GLU A 82 -4.88 -19.14 -4.91
C GLU A 82 -4.07 -19.08 -6.21
N VAL A 83 -3.44 -20.20 -6.62
CA VAL A 83 -2.37 -20.23 -7.63
C VAL A 83 -2.73 -19.52 -8.94
N GLU A 84 -3.94 -19.73 -9.46
CA GLU A 84 -4.36 -19.14 -10.73
C GLU A 84 -4.60 -17.62 -10.60
N THR A 85 -5.27 -17.19 -9.52
CA THR A 85 -5.43 -15.77 -9.17
C THR A 85 -4.07 -15.11 -8.94
N ALA A 86 -3.19 -15.75 -8.18
CA ALA A 86 -1.86 -15.24 -7.87
C ALA A 86 -0.98 -15.14 -9.12
N LYS A 87 -1.10 -16.06 -10.09
CA LYS A 87 -0.44 -15.95 -11.39
C LYS A 87 -0.95 -14.74 -12.18
N ALA A 88 -2.27 -14.62 -12.32
CA ALA A 88 -2.87 -13.52 -13.08
C ALA A 88 -2.54 -12.15 -12.47
N CYS A 89 -2.67 -12.00 -11.15
CA CYS A 89 -2.30 -10.78 -10.44
C CYS A 89 -0.81 -10.48 -10.57
N LEU A 90 0.06 -11.49 -10.47
CA LEU A 90 1.50 -11.29 -10.60
C LEU A 90 1.89 -10.79 -11.99
N GLU A 91 1.33 -11.38 -13.05
CA GLU A 91 1.57 -10.95 -14.42
C GLU A 91 1.08 -9.51 -14.65
N PHE A 92 -0.09 -9.18 -14.12
CA PHE A 92 -0.64 -7.83 -14.15
C PHE A 92 0.30 -6.80 -13.50
N TRP A 93 0.73 -7.02 -12.25
CA TRP A 93 1.56 -6.04 -11.53
C TRP A 93 2.98 -5.93 -12.11
N ILE A 94 3.60 -7.03 -12.54
CA ILE A 94 4.90 -6.99 -13.22
C ILE A 94 4.83 -6.14 -14.48
N SER A 95 3.76 -6.27 -15.27
CA SER A 95 3.62 -5.53 -16.54
C SER A 95 3.57 -4.02 -16.37
N ARG A 96 3.17 -3.51 -15.19
CA ARG A 96 3.02 -2.08 -14.90
C ARG A 96 4.26 -1.46 -14.25
N SER A 97 5.01 -2.25 -13.47
CA SER A 97 6.22 -1.82 -12.76
C SER A 97 7.34 -1.20 -13.62
N ALA A 98 7.24 -1.26 -14.96
CA ALA A 98 8.23 -0.74 -15.90
C ALA A 98 8.04 0.73 -16.28
N HIS A 99 6.96 1.38 -15.82
CA HIS A 99 6.58 2.74 -16.21
C HIS A 99 6.43 3.67 -15.01
N SER A 100 6.44 4.98 -15.28
CA SER A 100 6.13 5.97 -14.25
C SER A 100 4.66 5.82 -13.84
N PRO A 101 4.34 5.81 -12.53
CA PRO A 101 2.97 5.64 -12.05
C PRO A 101 2.10 6.81 -12.50
N THR A 102 0.86 6.48 -12.82
CA THR A 102 -0.19 7.41 -13.23
C THR A 102 -1.27 7.48 -12.15
N SER A 103 -2.16 8.47 -12.24
CA SER A 103 -3.32 8.58 -11.35
C SER A 103 -4.25 7.35 -11.39
N HIS A 104 -4.28 6.62 -12.50
CA HIS A 104 -5.01 5.34 -12.58
C HIS A 104 -4.31 4.24 -11.78
N ASP A 105 -2.98 4.17 -11.82
CA ASP A 105 -2.21 3.20 -11.02
C ASP A 105 -2.46 3.41 -9.52
N ALA A 106 -2.59 4.67 -9.08
CA ALA A 106 -2.94 5.00 -7.69
C ALA A 106 -4.29 4.40 -7.25
N VAL A 107 -5.28 4.34 -8.13
CA VAL A 107 -6.58 3.70 -7.84
C VAL A 107 -6.45 2.17 -7.85
N ASP A 108 -5.72 1.64 -8.84
CA ASP A 108 -5.56 0.19 -8.99
C ASP A 108 -4.82 -0.44 -7.82
N VAL A 109 -3.77 0.22 -7.30
CA VAL A 109 -3.03 -0.33 -6.14
C VAL A 109 -3.91 -0.41 -4.90
N GLU A 110 -4.79 0.57 -4.69
CA GLU A 110 -5.76 0.53 -3.59
C GLU A 110 -6.75 -0.62 -3.75
N GLN A 111 -7.26 -0.81 -4.98
CA GLN A 111 -8.13 -1.94 -5.29
C GLN A 111 -7.42 -3.29 -5.08
N GLY A 112 -6.18 -3.42 -5.55
CA GLY A 112 -5.38 -4.62 -5.38
C GLY A 112 -5.12 -4.97 -3.91
N LEU A 113 -4.84 -3.95 -3.07
CA LEU A 113 -4.67 -4.13 -1.63
C LEU A 113 -5.99 -4.53 -0.95
N MET A 114 -7.11 -3.94 -1.37
CA MET A 114 -8.44 -4.33 -0.89
C MET A 114 -8.76 -5.79 -1.22
N GLU A 115 -8.45 -6.25 -2.43
CA GLU A 115 -8.64 -7.63 -2.84
C GLU A 115 -7.77 -8.60 -2.06
N LEU A 116 -6.50 -8.26 -1.85
CA LEU A 116 -5.57 -9.03 -1.04
C LEU A 116 -6.11 -9.22 0.39
N ARG A 117 -6.63 -8.13 0.99
CA ARG A 117 -7.28 -8.17 2.31
C ARG A 117 -8.57 -8.98 2.30
N LYS A 118 -9.42 -8.80 1.29
CA LYS A 118 -10.69 -9.53 1.14
C LYS A 118 -10.48 -11.05 1.06
N MET A 119 -9.41 -11.47 0.39
CA MET A 119 -9.02 -12.87 0.26
C MET A 119 -8.22 -13.40 1.47
N GLY A 120 -7.90 -12.54 2.44
CA GLY A 120 -7.12 -12.91 3.62
C GLY A 120 -5.73 -13.45 3.30
N ILE A 121 -5.12 -13.00 2.19
CA ILE A 121 -3.87 -13.57 1.66
C ILE A 121 -2.73 -13.42 2.67
N GLU A 122 -2.62 -12.28 3.37
CA GLU A 122 -1.58 -12.06 4.39
C GLU A 122 -1.65 -13.10 5.50
N HIS A 123 -2.86 -13.36 6.01
CA HIS A 123 -3.08 -14.32 7.08
C HIS A 123 -2.73 -15.74 6.61
N ARG A 124 -3.22 -16.16 5.44
CA ARG A 124 -2.93 -17.48 4.88
C ARG A 124 -1.43 -17.67 4.60
N LEU A 125 -0.74 -16.63 4.14
CA LEU A 125 0.70 -16.64 3.96
C LEU A 125 1.46 -16.76 5.28
N TRP A 126 0.99 -16.08 6.32
CA TRP A 126 1.56 -16.18 7.65
C TRP A 126 1.36 -17.57 8.25
N GLU A 127 0.18 -18.18 8.12
CA GLU A 127 -0.07 -19.57 8.53
C GLU A 127 0.84 -20.55 7.78
N ALA A 128 0.89 -20.46 6.46
CA ALA A 128 1.74 -21.32 5.63
C ALA A 128 3.23 -21.18 5.98
N SER A 129 3.69 -19.98 6.39
CA SER A 129 5.08 -19.77 6.80
C SER A 129 5.48 -20.53 8.07
N ARG A 130 4.52 -20.90 8.92
CA ARG A 130 4.77 -21.59 10.19
C ARG A 130 4.53 -23.10 10.11
N GLN A 131 3.83 -23.57 9.09
CA GLN A 131 3.68 -25.00 8.81
C GLN A 131 4.93 -25.61 8.15
N GLY A 132 5.84 -24.78 7.64
CA GLY A 132 7.09 -25.20 6.99
C GLY A 132 8.35 -25.07 7.86
N SER A 133 8.23 -24.98 9.19
CA SER A 133 9.37 -25.02 10.14
C SER A 133 9.40 -26.33 10.93
#